data_AF-A0A836XJ01-F1
#
_entry.id   AF-A0A836XJ01-F1
#
_cell.length_a   1.000
_cell.length_b   1.000
_cell.length_c   1.000
_cell.angle_alpha   90.00
_cell.angle_beta   90.00
_cell.angle_gamma   90.00
#
_symmetry.space_group_name_H-M   'P 1'
#
loop_
_entity.id
_entity.type
_entity.pdbx_description
1 polymer ?
#
loop_
_entity_poly.entity_id
_entity_poly.type
_entity_poly.pdbx_seq_one_letter_code
_entity_poly.pdbx_strand_id
1 'polypeptide(L)'
;MPWGKMDIKEWAEELGVNINELRQKEQLIEKIVKSRKRFALTQGQLAEITSISQPRITQIENRTKIGTISFDVLFRTSSGTQPLLV
;
A
#
# COMPACT_ATOMS: atom_id res chain seq x y z
N MET A 1 -11.04 5.19 11.60
CA MET A 1 -10.73 3.99 12.42
C MET A 1 -9.23 3.96 12.67
N PRO A 2 -8.75 3.96 13.93
CA PRO A 2 -7.35 3.89 14.27
C PRO A 2 -6.95 2.41 14.35
N TRP A 3 -6.57 1.86 13.21
CA TRP A 3 -6.26 0.45 12.99
C TRP A 3 -5.05 -0.09 13.77
N GLY A 4 -4.31 0.75 14.50
CA GLY A 4 -3.13 0.35 15.28
C GLY A 4 -3.43 -0.40 16.59
N LYS A 5 -4.69 -0.80 16.86
CA LYS A 5 -5.10 -1.47 18.11
C LYS A 5 -5.51 -2.94 17.96
N MET A 6 -5.71 -3.43 16.74
CA MET A 6 -6.27 -4.77 16.48
C MET A 6 -5.16 -5.73 16.05
N ASP A 7 -5.20 -6.98 16.50
CA ASP A 7 -4.20 -7.98 16.10
C ASP A 7 -4.39 -8.39 14.63
N ILE A 8 -3.29 -8.68 13.92
CA ILE A 8 -3.32 -9.03 12.50
C ILE A 8 -4.12 -10.31 12.24
N LYS A 9 -4.18 -11.20 13.25
CA LYS A 9 -5.00 -12.41 13.20
C LYS A 9 -6.48 -12.08 13.20
N GLU A 10 -6.92 -11.22 14.11
CA GLU A 10 -8.32 -10.78 14.21
C GLU A 10 -8.77 -10.10 12.91
N TRP A 11 -7.89 -9.32 12.29
CA TRP A 11 -8.15 -8.74 10.97
C TRP A 11 -8.29 -9.76 9.85
N ALA A 12 -7.42 -10.77 9.82
CA ALA A 12 -7.47 -11.80 8.81
C ALA A 12 -8.81 -12.55 8.88
N GLU A 13 -9.28 -12.83 10.11
CA GLU A 13 -10.57 -13.45 10.39
C GLU A 13 -11.74 -12.54 9.95
N GLU A 14 -11.74 -11.26 10.33
CA GLU A 14 -12.82 -10.32 9.96
C GLU A 14 -12.95 -10.11 8.44
N LEU A 15 -11.81 -10.04 7.75
CA LEU A 15 -11.79 -9.84 6.30
C LEU A 15 -11.95 -11.13 5.51
N GLY A 16 -11.93 -12.30 6.16
CA GLY A 16 -11.94 -13.60 5.50
C GLY A 16 -10.72 -13.82 4.59
N VAL A 17 -9.58 -13.23 4.94
CA VAL A 17 -8.34 -13.30 4.14
C VAL A 17 -7.27 -14.14 4.82
N ASN A 18 -6.31 -14.62 4.04
CA ASN A 18 -5.18 -15.33 4.60
C ASN A 18 -4.29 -14.39 5.44
N ILE A 19 -3.96 -14.78 6.68
CA ILE A 19 -3.13 -13.99 7.59
C ILE A 19 -1.74 -13.68 7.04
N ASN A 20 -1.12 -14.62 6.30
CA ASN A 20 0.20 -14.41 5.70
C ASN A 20 0.12 -13.41 4.56
N GLU A 21 -0.94 -13.47 3.75
CA GLU A 21 -1.19 -12.50 2.68
C GLU A 21 -1.36 -11.09 3.26
N LEU A 22 -2.19 -10.96 4.30
CA LEU A 22 -2.42 -9.69 4.97
C LEU A 22 -1.12 -9.11 5.55
N ARG A 23 -0.30 -9.95 6.20
CA ARG A 23 1.01 -9.56 6.72
C ARG A 23 1.95 -9.07 5.64
N GLN A 24 1.99 -9.73 4.49
CA GLN A 24 2.81 -9.29 3.35
C GLN A 24 2.34 -7.95 2.79
N LYS A 25 1.02 -7.75 2.65
CA LYS A 25 0.45 -6.46 2.21
C LYS A 25 0.81 -5.33 3.17
N GLU A 26 0.69 -5.56 4.48
CA GLU A 26 1.09 -4.59 5.51
C GLU A 26 2.57 -4.19 5.39
N GLN A 27 3.45 -5.18 5.24
CA GLN A 27 4.89 -4.92 5.07
C GLN A 27 5.19 -4.10 3.81
N LEU A 28 4.48 -4.35 2.70
CA LEU A 28 4.62 -3.57 1.47
C LEU A 28 4.12 -2.13 1.65
N ILE A 29 2.97 -1.94 2.30
CA ILE A 29 2.43 -0.61 2.60
C ILE A 29 3.40 0.19 3.46
N GLU A 30 4.00 -0.42 4.49
CA GLU A 30 5.03 0.23 5.29
C GLU A 30 6.23 0.67 4.44
N LYS A 31 6.71 -0.20 3.55
CA LYS A 31 7.83 0.13 2.64
C LYS A 31 7.48 1.29 1.72
N ILE A 32 6.25 1.33 1.19
CA ILE A 32 5.75 2.43 0.36
C ILE A 32 5.76 3.74 1.15
N VAL A 33 5.15 3.77 2.34
CA VAL A 33 5.06 4.97 3.18
C VAL A 33 6.46 5.46 3.59
N LYS A 34 7.33 4.54 4.03
CA LYS A 34 8.72 4.86 4.41
C LYS A 34 9.50 5.43 3.23
N SER A 35 9.38 4.82 2.05
CA SER A 35 10.08 5.28 0.84
C SER A 35 9.58 6.66 0.40
N ARG A 36 8.26 6.87 0.32
CA ARG A 36 7.69 8.17 -0.02
C ARG A 36 8.21 9.28 0.90
N LYS A 37 8.17 9.04 2.21
CA LYS A 37 8.66 9.99 3.21
C LYS A 37 10.18 10.21 3.11
N ARG A 38 10.97 9.15 2.89
CA ARG A 38 12.42 9.22 2.70
C ARG A 38 12.80 10.09 1.51
N PHE A 39 12.04 10.03 0.41
CA PHE A 39 12.24 10.86 -0.78
C PHE A 39 11.49 12.21 -0.72
N ALA A 40 10.88 12.56 0.42
CA ALA A 40 10.11 13.79 0.62
C ALA A 40 9.00 14.02 -0.43
N LEU A 41 8.45 12.94 -1.00
CA LEU A 41 7.39 13.02 -2.00
C LEU A 41 6.03 13.29 -1.34
N THR A 42 5.20 14.12 -1.94
CA THR A 42 3.77 14.18 -1.61
C THR A 42 3.05 12.92 -2.12
N GLN A 43 1.83 12.66 -1.62
CA GLN A 43 1.00 11.58 -2.16
C GLN A 43 0.68 11.80 -3.65
N GLY A 44 0.56 13.06 -4.11
CA GLY A 44 0.33 13.41 -5.51
C GLY A 44 1.55 13.12 -6.39
N GLN A 45 2.75 13.46 -5.92
CA GLN A 45 3.99 13.15 -6.65
C GLN A 45 4.21 11.63 -6.77
N LEU A 46 3.92 10.86 -5.71
CA LEU A 46 3.99 9.40 -5.80
C LEU A 46 2.95 8.85 -6.78
N ALA A 47 1.76 9.42 -6.80
CA ALA A 47 0.71 9.06 -7.75
C ALA A 47 1.15 9.26 -9.20
N GLU A 48 1.77 10.39 -9.51
CA GLU A 48 2.33 10.69 -10.84
C GLU A 48 3.41 9.68 -11.25
N ILE A 49 4.38 9.40 -10.38
CA ILE A 49 5.50 8.47 -10.65
C ILE A 49 5.01 7.03 -10.91
N THR A 50 3.96 6.63 -10.22
CA THR A 50 3.47 5.24 -10.22
C THR A 50 2.27 5.03 -11.15
N SER A 51 1.77 6.09 -11.79
CA SER A 51 0.53 6.08 -12.57
C SER A 51 -0.67 5.52 -11.79
N ILE A 52 -0.70 5.77 -10.49
CA ILE A 52 -1.79 5.39 -9.58
C ILE A 52 -2.46 6.67 -9.11
N SER A 53 -3.78 6.72 -9.03
CA SER A 53 -4.47 7.94 -8.60
C SER A 53 -4.10 8.31 -7.15
N GLN A 54 -3.99 9.62 -6.85
CA GLN A 54 -3.70 10.11 -5.51
C GLN A 54 -4.69 9.58 -4.44
N PRO A 55 -6.02 9.52 -4.69
CA PRO A 55 -6.95 8.90 -3.74
C PRO A 55 -6.62 7.43 -3.43
N ARG A 56 -6.12 6.68 -4.43
CA ARG A 56 -5.72 5.29 -4.23
C ARG A 56 -4.43 5.19 -3.40
N ILE A 57 -3.46 6.08 -3.61
CA ILE A 57 -2.28 6.21 -2.73
C ILE A 57 -2.73 6.50 -1.29
N THR A 58 -3.65 7.45 -1.08
CA THR A 58 -4.19 7.76 0.24
C THR A 58 -4.86 6.54 0.90
N GLN A 59 -5.65 5.77 0.16
CA GLN A 59 -6.25 4.52 0.66
C GLN A 59 -5.20 3.50 1.08
N ILE A 60 -4.14 3.33 0.29
CA ILE A 60 -3.01 2.43 0.59
C ILE A 60 -2.33 2.88 1.90
N GLU A 61 -1.94 4.15 2.02
CA GLU A 61 -1.25 4.65 3.21
C GLU A 61 -2.12 4.57 4.48
N ASN A 62 -3.43 4.73 4.32
CA ASN A 62 -4.41 4.64 5.40
C ASN A 62 -4.93 3.21 5.64
N ARG A 63 -4.42 2.20 4.94
CA ARG A 63 -4.84 0.78 5.05
C ARG A 63 -6.34 0.57 4.85
N THR A 64 -6.98 1.44 4.07
CA THR A 64 -8.41 1.39 3.85
C THR A 64 -8.73 0.24 2.89
N LYS A 65 -9.53 -0.72 3.36
CA LYS A 65 -9.92 -1.92 2.61
C LYS A 65 -8.71 -2.74 2.11
N ILE A 66 -7.69 -2.90 2.95
CA ILE A 66 -6.44 -3.61 2.61
C ILE A 66 -6.67 -5.01 2.01
N GLY A 67 -7.69 -5.75 2.48
CA GLY A 67 -8.07 -7.05 1.92
C GLY A 67 -8.34 -7.01 0.41
N THR A 68 -8.88 -5.89 -0.09
CA THR A 68 -9.24 -5.69 -1.51
C THR A 68 -8.12 -5.05 -2.35
N ILE A 69 -7.00 -4.67 -1.74
CA ILE A 69 -5.85 -4.12 -2.48
C ILE A 69 -5.06 -5.31 -3.03
N SER A 70 -4.91 -5.37 -4.36
CA SER A 70 -4.10 -6.40 -5.00
C SER A 70 -2.61 -6.13 -4.78
N PHE A 71 -1.80 -7.20 -4.76
CA PHE A 71 -0.35 -7.07 -4.73
C PHE A 71 0.19 -6.26 -5.91
N ASP A 72 -0.43 -6.38 -7.09
CA ASP A 72 -0.02 -5.65 -8.30
C ASP A 72 -0.01 -4.13 -8.09
N VAL A 73 -1.05 -3.61 -7.42
CA VAL A 73 -1.15 -2.19 -7.07
C VAL A 73 -0.05 -1.79 -6.09
N LEU A 74 0.24 -2.63 -5.08
CA LEU A 74 1.32 -2.37 -4.11
C LEU A 74 2.70 -2.40 -4.77
N PHE A 75 2.95 -3.38 -5.64
CA PHE A 75 4.20 -3.49 -6.38
C PHE A 75 4.43 -2.27 -7.27
N ARG A 76 3.46 -1.92 -8.13
CA ARG A 76 3.52 -0.70 -8.96
C ARG A 76 3.82 0.55 -8.15
N THR A 77 3.23 0.67 -6.96
CA THR A 77 3.47 1.81 -6.06
C THR A 77 4.92 1.82 -5.52
N SER A 78 5.48 0.64 -5.23
CA SER A 78 6.81 0.50 -4.65
C SER A 78 7.96 0.55 -5.66
N SER A 79 7.71 0.19 -6.92
CA SER A 79 8.75 0.03 -7.93
C SER A 79 9.12 1.34 -8.62
N GLY A 80 8.21 2.32 -8.65
CA GLY A 80 8.27 3.39 -9.62
C GLY A 80 8.13 2.80 -11.04
N THR A 81 7.35 3.41 -11.91
CA THR A 81 7.33 2.95 -13.29
C THR A 81 8.73 3.22 -13.85
N GLN A 82 9.56 2.20 -14.05
CA GLN A 82 10.62 2.34 -15.05
C GLN A 82 9.87 2.61 -16.36
N PRO A 83 10.03 3.77 -17.01
CA PRO A 83 9.65 3.84 -18.41
C PRO A 83 10.42 2.71 -19.10
N LEU A 84 9.71 1.89 -19.88
CA LEU A 84 10.35 1.00 -20.83
C LEU A 84 11.22 1.90 -21.72
N LEU A 85 12.52 1.97 -21.41
CA LEU A 85 13.50 2.54 -22.31
C LEU A 85 13.68 1.51 -23.43
N VAL A 86 13.00 1.81 -24.54
CA VAL A 86 13.20 1.36 -25.93
C VAL A 86 13.15 -0.15 -26.16
#